data_AF-A0A967VF93-F1
#
_entry.id   AF-A0A967VF93-F1
#
_cell.length_a   1.000
_cell.length_b   1.000
_cell.length_c   1.000
_cell.angle_alpha   90.00
_cell.angle_beta   90.00
_cell.angle_gamma   90.00
#
_symmetry.space_group_name_H-M   'P 1'
#
loop_
_entity.id
_entity.type
_entity.pdbx_description
1 polymer ?
#
loop_
_entity_poly.entity_id
_entity_poly.type
_entity_poly.pdbx_seq_one_letter_code
_entity_poly.pdbx_strand_id
1 'polypeptide(L)'
;MRKFFVFFLSITMIVAFSGCATLSKNECLEANWFEIGRRDGTMGKPRALFQQHRDACLKHSVNPNRDAYYEGRDEGLKFYCTEDNGFKQGRLGRKY
;
A
#
# COMPACT_ATOMS: atom_id res chain seq x y z
N MET A 1 -0.69 -15.07 -45.28
CA MET A 1 -0.86 -13.66 -44.87
C MET A 1 -1.83 -13.47 -43.69
N ARG A 2 -2.99 -14.16 -43.64
CA ARG A 2 -3.95 -14.06 -42.51
C ARG A 2 -3.41 -14.59 -41.16
N LYS A 3 -2.52 -15.58 -41.16
CA LYS A 3 -1.89 -16.14 -39.94
C LYS A 3 -0.76 -15.25 -39.37
N PHE A 4 -0.05 -14.52 -40.23
CA PHE A 4 1.01 -13.59 -39.82
C PHE A 4 0.44 -12.34 -39.14
N PHE A 5 -0.71 -11.86 -39.59
CA PHE A 5 -1.41 -10.73 -38.97
C PHE A 5 -1.96 -11.09 -37.57
N VAL A 6 -2.45 -12.33 -37.40
CA VAL A 6 -2.89 -12.86 -36.09
C VAL A 6 -1.72 -13.05 -35.13
N PHE A 7 -0.54 -13.43 -35.65
CA PHE A 7 0.69 -13.59 -34.85
C PHE A 7 1.21 -12.23 -34.34
N PHE A 8 1.16 -11.19 -35.18
CA PHE A 8 1.53 -9.82 -34.80
C PHE A 8 0.54 -9.17 -33.81
N LEU A 9 -0.75 -9.54 -33.87
CA LEU A 9 -1.78 -9.01 -32.96
C LEU A 9 -1.71 -9.60 -31.54
N SER A 10 -1.00 -10.72 -31.36
CA SER A 10 -0.99 -11.48 -30.10
C SER A 10 0.16 -11.12 -29.15
N ILE A 11 1.16 -10.34 -29.60
CA ILE A 11 2.43 -10.15 -28.88
C ILE A 11 2.47 -8.88 -28.01
N THR A 12 1.58 -7.92 -28.23
CA THR A 12 1.65 -6.60 -27.57
C THR A 12 0.82 -6.50 -26.29
N MET A 13 0.04 -7.53 -25.94
CA MET A 13 -0.83 -7.52 -24.76
C MET A 13 -0.29 -8.38 -23.62
N ILE A 14 1.03 -8.41 -23.44
CA ILE A 14 1.65 -8.74 -22.16
C ILE A 14 1.96 -7.40 -21.49
N VAL A 15 0.90 -6.69 -21.12
CA VAL A 15 1.05 -5.58 -20.17
C VAL A 15 1.41 -6.24 -18.85
N ALA A 16 2.69 -6.15 -18.49
CA ALA A 16 3.19 -6.60 -17.21
C ALA A 16 2.34 -5.95 -16.12
N PHE A 17 1.54 -6.75 -15.41
CA PHE A 17 0.97 -6.38 -14.13
C PHE A 17 2.12 -6.31 -13.12
N SER A 18 2.95 -5.28 -13.22
CA SER A 18 3.78 -4.85 -12.10
C SER A 18 2.82 -4.32 -11.05
N GLY A 19 2.40 -5.19 -10.13
CA GLY A 19 1.64 -4.78 -8.96
C GLY A 19 2.34 -3.60 -8.30
N CYS A 20 1.62 -2.50 -8.12
CA CYS A 20 2.16 -1.26 -7.57
C CYS A 20 2.74 -1.57 -6.19
N ALA A 21 4.07 -1.53 -6.06
CA ALA A 21 4.73 -1.75 -4.78
C ALA A 21 4.50 -0.52 -3.90
N THR A 22 4.13 -0.74 -2.64
CA THR A 22 3.85 0.36 -1.71
C THR A 22 5.10 0.94 -1.07
N LEU A 23 6.22 0.22 -1.11
CA LEU A 23 7.55 0.65 -0.65
C LEU A 23 8.61 0.21 -1.66
N SER A 24 9.62 1.06 -1.85
CA SER A 24 10.83 0.75 -2.62
C SER A 24 11.82 -0.10 -1.82
N LYS A 25 12.81 -0.69 -2.50
CA LYS A 25 13.89 -1.44 -1.85
C LYS A 25 14.59 -0.65 -0.75
N ASN A 26 14.95 0.60 -1.03
CA ASN A 26 15.68 1.44 -0.06
C ASN A 26 14.79 1.76 1.14
N GLU A 27 13.51 2.08 0.93
CA GLU A 27 12.57 2.30 2.03
C GLU A 27 12.40 1.06 2.91
N CYS A 28 12.44 -0.14 2.34
CA CYS A 28 12.43 -1.38 3.11
C CYS A 28 13.70 -1.57 3.95
N LEU A 29 14.88 -1.29 3.38
CA LEU A 29 16.16 -1.47 4.07
C LEU A 29 16.36 -0.49 5.23
N GLU A 30 15.83 0.72 5.09
CA GLU A 30 15.92 1.79 6.09
C GLU A 30 14.64 1.90 6.94
N ALA A 31 13.73 0.93 6.84
CA ALA A 31 12.38 1.02 7.40
C ALA A 31 12.38 1.17 8.93
N ASN A 32 11.85 2.29 9.40
CA ASN A 32 11.28 2.37 10.74
C ASN A 32 9.79 2.02 10.66
N TRP A 33 9.45 0.78 11.02
CA TRP A 33 8.09 0.26 10.88
C TRP A 33 7.05 1.02 11.71
N PHE A 34 7.42 1.50 12.90
CA PHE A 34 6.53 2.35 13.71
C PHE A 34 6.22 3.66 12.98
N GLU A 35 7.23 4.34 12.44
CA GLU A 35 7.02 5.61 11.75
C GLU A 35 6.23 5.45 10.45
N ILE A 36 6.47 4.37 9.69
CA ILE A 36 5.66 4.03 8.51
C ILE A 36 4.21 3.80 8.93
N GLY A 37 4.00 3.01 10.00
CA GLY A 37 2.68 2.79 10.59
C GLY A 37 2.00 4.11 10.96
N ARG A 38 2.70 4.97 11.71
CA ARG A 38 2.20 6.27 12.16
C ARG A 38 1.77 7.15 11.01
N ARG A 39 2.59 7.27 9.96
CA ARG A 39 2.24 8.01 8.75
C ARG A 39 1.01 7.43 8.05
N ASP A 40 0.91 6.11 7.94
CA ASP A 40 -0.26 5.45 7.36
C ASP A 40 -1.52 5.68 8.20
N GLY A 41 -1.38 5.68 9.53
CA GLY A 41 -2.43 5.97 10.49
C GLY A 41 -2.96 7.40 10.35
N THR A 42 -2.08 8.40 10.23
CA THR A 42 -2.52 9.81 10.03
C THR A 42 -3.23 10.02 8.70
N MET A 43 -2.97 9.16 7.71
CA MET A 43 -3.68 9.14 6.43
C MET A 43 -4.95 8.27 6.45
N GLY A 44 -5.31 7.65 7.57
CA GLY A 44 -6.48 6.78 7.70
C GLY A 44 -6.37 5.47 6.93
N LYS A 45 -5.16 4.99 6.65
CA LYS A 45 -4.98 3.76 5.87
C LYS A 45 -5.49 2.53 6.64
N PRO A 46 -6.10 1.55 5.95
CA PRO A 46 -6.58 0.33 6.60
C PRO A 46 -5.42 -0.55 7.06
N ARG A 47 -5.63 -1.37 8.10
CA ARG A 47 -4.61 -2.34 8.57
C ARG A 47 -4.12 -3.28 7.46
N ALA A 48 -4.99 -3.57 6.47
CA ALA A 48 -4.66 -4.40 5.32
C ALA A 48 -3.47 -3.87 4.49
N LEU A 49 -3.17 -2.56 4.53
CA LEU A 49 -2.05 -1.97 3.81
C LEU A 49 -0.69 -2.58 4.25
N PHE A 50 -0.58 -3.03 5.50
CA PHE A 50 0.61 -3.74 5.99
C PHE A 50 0.99 -4.95 5.12
N GLN A 51 -0.01 -5.66 4.59
CA GLN A 51 0.23 -6.84 3.76
C GLN A 51 0.96 -6.44 2.47
N GLN A 52 0.56 -5.32 1.87
CA GLN A 52 1.18 -4.80 0.64
C GLN A 52 2.63 -4.35 0.91
N HIS A 53 2.86 -3.64 2.03
CA HIS A 53 4.21 -3.27 2.47
C HIS A 53 5.09 -4.48 2.69
N ARG A 54 4.56 -5.52 3.33
CA ARG A 54 5.28 -6.78 3.53
C ARG A 54 5.60 -7.45 2.21
N ASP A 55 4.64 -7.59 1.32
CA ASP A 55 4.85 -8.28 0.06
C ASP A 55 5.85 -7.52 -0.83
N ALA A 56 5.93 -6.19 -0.72
CA ALA A 56 6.97 -5.38 -1.35
C ALA A 56 8.36 -5.64 -0.74
N CYS A 57 8.48 -5.64 0.59
CA CYS A 57 9.77 -5.76 1.28
C CYS A 57 10.32 -7.20 1.34
N LEU A 58 9.45 -8.21 1.31
CA LEU A 58 9.88 -9.62 1.25
C LEU A 58 10.64 -9.94 -0.04
N LYS A 59 10.33 -9.28 -1.17
CA LYS A 59 11.10 -9.39 -2.43
C LYS A 59 12.56 -8.95 -2.28
N HIS A 60 12.85 -8.20 -1.22
CA HIS A 60 14.18 -7.69 -0.89
C HIS A 60 14.74 -8.35 0.38
N SER A 61 14.18 -9.49 0.80
CA SER A 61 14.57 -10.24 2.00
C SER A 61 14.47 -9.45 3.31
N VAL A 62 13.66 -8.39 3.34
CA VAL A 62 13.34 -7.63 4.54
C VAL A 62 12.06 -8.19 5.15
N ASN A 63 12.09 -8.57 6.43
CA ASN A 63 10.91 -9.02 7.17
C ASN A 63 10.36 -7.87 8.03
N PRO A 64 9.18 -7.32 7.72
CA PRO A 64 8.60 -6.22 8.49
C PRO A 64 8.25 -6.58 9.94
N ASN A 65 8.43 -5.62 10.84
CA ASN A 65 7.90 -5.72 12.20
C ASN A 65 6.42 -5.29 12.21
N ARG A 66 5.53 -6.28 12.29
CA ARG A 66 4.07 -6.07 12.32
C ARG A 66 3.63 -5.25 13.52
N ASP A 67 4.10 -5.60 14.70
CA ASP A 67 3.61 -5.02 15.95
C ASP A 67 3.99 -3.54 16.02
N ALA A 68 5.23 -3.21 15.67
CA ALA A 68 5.67 -1.81 15.56
C ALA A 68 4.83 -1.03 14.54
N TYR A 69 4.55 -1.60 13.37
CA TYR A 69 3.71 -0.94 12.37
C TYR A 69 2.27 -0.73 12.86
N TYR A 70 1.67 -1.72 13.54
CA TYR A 70 0.31 -1.59 14.06
C TYR A 70 0.23 -0.58 15.21
N GLU A 71 1.20 -0.59 16.12
CA GLU A 71 1.30 0.40 17.20
C GLU A 71 1.42 1.82 16.63
N GLY A 72 2.35 2.02 15.70
CA GLY A 72 2.50 3.30 15.01
C GLY A 72 1.22 3.72 14.31
N ARG A 73 0.58 2.81 13.57
CA ARG A 73 -0.68 3.10 12.86
C ARG A 73 -1.79 3.52 13.81
N ASP A 74 -1.93 2.82 14.92
CA ASP A 74 -2.96 3.15 15.89
C ASP A 74 -2.66 4.50 16.57
N GLU A 75 -1.38 4.87 16.76
CA GLU A 75 -0.97 6.22 17.19
C GLU A 75 -1.33 7.29 16.14
N GLY A 76 -1.04 7.03 14.86
CA GLY A 76 -1.37 7.94 13.76
C GLY A 76 -2.88 8.14 13.60
N LEU A 77 -3.67 7.08 13.84
CA LEU A 77 -5.13 7.14 13.77
C LEU A 77 -5.74 8.11 14.77
N LYS A 78 -5.09 8.41 15.90
CA LYS A 78 -5.58 9.43 16.85
C LYS A 78 -5.73 10.81 16.19
N PHE A 79 -4.93 11.10 15.17
CA PHE A 79 -5.01 12.35 14.39
C PHE A 79 -6.00 12.28 13.23
N TYR A 80 -6.27 11.09 12.71
CA TYR A 80 -7.23 10.89 11.62
C TYR A 80 -8.67 10.73 12.14
N CYS A 81 -8.86 9.99 13.22
CA CYS A 81 -10.15 9.65 13.81
C CYS A 81 -10.64 10.76 14.75
N THR A 82 -10.84 11.95 14.18
CA THR A 82 -11.49 13.07 14.87
C THR A 82 -12.95 13.19 14.44
N GLU A 83 -13.79 13.81 15.27
CA GLU A 83 -15.20 14.08 14.97
C GLU A 83 -15.35 14.87 13.66
N ASP A 84 -14.55 15.93 13.51
CA ASP A 84 -14.51 16.77 12.31
C ASP A 84 -14.16 15.98 11.05
N ASN A 85 -13.11 15.14 11.12
CA ASN A 85 -12.72 14.35 9.96
C ASN A 85 -13.77 13.26 9.68
N GLY A 86 -14.36 12.63 10.69
CA GLY A 86 -15.45 11.68 10.54
C GLY A 86 -16.66 12.29 9.82
N PHE A 87 -17.12 13.46 10.26
CA PHE A 87 -18.18 14.21 9.60
C PHE A 87 -17.82 14.58 8.16
N LYS A 88 -16.60 15.04 7.91
CA LYS A 88 -16.09 15.36 6.58
C LYS A 88 -16.09 14.12 5.66
N GLN A 89 -15.57 12.98 6.12
CA GLN A 89 -15.55 11.75 5.33
C GLN A 89 -16.98 11.27 5.00
N GLY A 90 -17.91 11.35 5.96
CA GLY A 90 -19.31 11.03 5.75
C GLY A 90 -19.98 11.93 4.71
N ARG A 91 -19.75 13.25 4.78
CA ARG A 91 -20.21 14.21 3.76
C ARG A 91 -19.64 13.94 2.37
N LEU A 92 -18.43 13.41 2.28
CA LEU A 92 -17.79 13.00 1.03
C LEU A 92 -18.29 11.63 0.52
N GLY A 93 -19.20 10.96 1.24
CA GLY A 93 -19.75 9.66 0.86
C GLY A 93 -18.74 8.52 0.95
N ARG A 94 -17.66 8.68 1.74
CA ARG A 94 -16.69 7.60 1.96
C ARG A 94 -17.34 6.50 2.80
N LYS A 95 -17.06 5.25 2.43
CA LYS A 95 -17.50 4.04 3.14
C LYS A 95 -16.37 3.54 4.05
N TYR A 96 -16.75 2.93 5.16
CA TYR A 96 -15.84 2.35 6.16
C TYR A 96 -15.59 0.87 5.89
#